data_AF-A0A8I7BDD1-F1
#
_entry.id   AF-A0A8I7BDD1-F1
#
_cell.length_a   1.000
_cell.length_b   1.000
_cell.length_c   1.000
_cell.angle_alpha   90.00
_cell.angle_beta   90.00
_cell.angle_gamma   90.00
#
_symmetry.space_group_name_H-M   'P 1'
#
loop_
_entity.id
_entity.type
_entity.pdbx_description
1 polymer ?
#
loop_
_entity_poly.entity_id
_entity_poly.type
_entity_poly.pdbx_seq_one_letter_code
_entity_poly.pdbx_strand_id
1 'polypeptide(L)'
;MANPNNASWSSGLCACTHDVRSCCLTLFCPCVVFGRIAEIVDKGATSCCKSGTAYMLLASATGLGACLYSCGYRSRLREQYGLEEKPCGDCWVHWFCEPCALCQEYRELQNRGFDMALGWEGNMERMGKSGATAAPRTQPGMTR
;
A
#
# COMPACT_ATOMS: atom_id res chain seq x y z
N MET A 1 5.01 23.36 -7.34
CA MET A 1 6.50 23.34 -7.37
C MET A 1 6.94 22.00 -6.81
N ALA A 2 7.48 21.11 -7.64
CA ALA A 2 7.86 19.76 -7.23
C ALA A 2 9.19 19.80 -6.46
N ASN A 3 9.20 19.21 -5.26
CA ASN A 3 10.38 19.05 -4.42
C ASN A 3 11.28 17.93 -5.00
N PRO A 4 12.56 18.17 -5.28
CA PRO A 4 13.47 17.20 -5.90
C PRO A 4 13.84 15.99 -5.03
N ASN A 5 13.37 15.93 -3.78
CA ASN A 5 13.61 14.82 -2.84
C ASN A 5 12.46 13.80 -2.76
N ASN A 6 11.47 13.88 -3.65
CA ASN A 6 10.33 12.97 -3.61
C ASN A 6 10.74 11.60 -4.16
N ALA A 7 10.52 10.55 -3.38
CA ALA A 7 10.73 9.18 -3.83
C ALA A 7 9.77 8.87 -5.00
N SER A 8 10.28 8.25 -6.06
CA SER A 8 9.44 7.78 -7.16
C SER A 8 8.63 6.55 -6.75
N TRP A 9 7.40 6.43 -7.23
CA TRP A 9 6.64 5.18 -7.15
C TRP A 9 7.45 4.01 -7.74
N SER A 10 7.36 2.84 -7.12
CA SER A 10 8.05 1.63 -7.60
C SER A 10 7.49 1.08 -8.91
N SER A 11 6.26 1.46 -9.27
CA SER A 11 5.61 1.05 -10.51
C SER A 11 4.73 2.16 -11.09
N GLY A 12 4.53 2.14 -12.41
CA GLY A 12 3.59 3.02 -13.10
C GLY A 12 2.13 2.65 -12.84
N LEU A 13 1.23 3.62 -13.03
CA LEU A 13 -0.20 3.49 -12.74
C LEU A 13 -0.89 2.39 -13.58
N CYS A 14 -0.57 2.30 -14.88
CA CYS A 14 -1.14 1.31 -15.80
C CYS A 14 -0.35 0.00 -15.92
N ALA A 15 0.54 -0.32 -14.97
CA ALA A 15 1.26 -1.61 -14.96
C ALA A 15 0.34 -2.83 -14.65
N CYS A 16 -0.98 -2.63 -14.61
CA CYS A 16 -2.01 -3.63 -14.28
C CYS A 16 -2.05 -4.81 -15.27
N THR A 17 -1.57 -4.61 -16.49
CA THR A 17 -1.43 -5.68 -17.50
C THR A 17 -0.29 -6.66 -17.19
N HIS A 18 0.65 -6.31 -16.29
CA HIS A 18 1.76 -7.18 -15.88
C HIS A 18 1.43 -8.05 -14.66
N ASP A 19 0.35 -7.77 -13.93
CA ASP A 19 -0.02 -8.51 -12.71
C ASP A 19 -1.54 -8.79 -12.67
N VAL A 20 -1.94 -9.75 -13.50
CA VAL A 20 -3.33 -10.16 -13.73
C VAL A 20 -4.02 -10.58 -12.42
N ARG A 21 -3.29 -11.15 -11.46
CA ARG A 21 -3.85 -11.61 -10.19
C ARG A 21 -4.27 -10.44 -9.29
N SER A 22 -3.42 -9.42 -9.18
CA SER A 22 -3.74 -8.18 -8.47
C SER A 22 -4.88 -7.43 -9.18
N CYS A 23 -4.88 -7.41 -10.52
CA CYS A 23 -5.94 -6.84 -11.32
C CYS A 23 -7.29 -7.55 -11.11
N CYS A 24 -7.33 -8.89 -11.15
CA CYS A 24 -8.54 -9.68 -10.90
C CYS A 24 -9.01 -9.56 -9.45
N LEU A 25 -8.12 -9.59 -8.45
CA LEU A 25 -8.50 -9.43 -7.05
C LEU A 25 -9.12 -8.05 -6.79
N THR A 26 -8.59 -7.01 -7.44
CA THR A 26 -9.13 -5.65 -7.34
C THR A 26 -10.43 -5.49 -8.11
N LEU A 27 -10.63 -6.23 -9.21
CA LEU A 27 -11.89 -6.24 -9.96
C LEU A 27 -13.01 -7.00 -9.23
N PHE A 28 -12.69 -8.13 -8.59
CA PHE A 28 -13.68 -9.00 -7.96
C PHE A 28 -13.88 -8.71 -6.46
N CYS A 29 -12.86 -8.18 -5.77
CA CYS A 29 -12.88 -7.89 -4.33
C CYS A 29 -12.07 -6.62 -3.98
N PRO A 30 -12.44 -5.43 -4.54
CA PRO A 30 -11.72 -4.18 -4.28
C PRO A 30 -11.67 -3.84 -2.78
N CYS A 31 -12.71 -4.19 -2.02
CA CYS A 31 -12.81 -3.97 -0.59
C CYS A 31 -11.74 -4.72 0.23
N VAL A 32 -11.31 -5.90 -0.20
CA VAL A 32 -10.25 -6.68 0.47
C VAL A 32 -8.89 -6.06 0.18
N VAL A 33 -8.65 -5.66 -1.07
CA VAL A 33 -7.41 -5.01 -1.49
C VAL A 33 -7.25 -3.68 -0.74
N PHE A 34 -8.27 -2.82 -0.82
CA PHE A 34 -8.29 -1.56 -0.10
C PHE A 34 -8.18 -1.77 1.42
N GLY A 35 -8.90 -2.75 1.98
CA GLY A 35 -8.86 -3.04 3.40
C GLY A 35 -7.45 -3.37 3.90
N ARG A 36 -6.70 -4.19 3.14
CA ARG A 36 -5.30 -4.53 3.44
C ARG A 36 -4.36 -3.33 3.32
N ILE A 37 -4.52 -2.50 2.29
CA ILE A 37 -3.75 -1.27 2.14
C ILE A 37 -3.99 -0.36 3.34
N ALA A 38 -5.27 -0.12 3.67
CA ALA A 38 -5.67 0.73 4.78
C ALA A 38 -5.12 0.25 6.12
N GLU A 39 -5.16 -1.06 6.38
CA GLU A 39 -4.61 -1.63 7.62
C GLU A 39 -3.11 -1.38 7.78
N ILE A 40 -2.33 -1.54 6.70
CA ILE A 40 -0.88 -1.28 6.72
C ILE A 40 -0.58 0.21 6.85
N VAL A 41 -1.29 1.06 6.10
CA VAL A 41 -1.12 2.52 6.13
C VAL A 41 -1.50 3.11 7.48
N ASP A 42 -2.56 2.60 8.11
CA ASP A 42 -2.99 3.00 9.45
C ASP A 42 -2.21 2.31 10.57
N LYS A 43 -1.19 1.50 10.24
CA LYS A 43 -0.34 0.79 11.21
C LYS A 43 -1.17 -0.04 12.20
N GLY A 44 -2.20 -0.72 11.70
CA GLY A 44 -3.09 -1.58 12.47
C GLY A 44 -4.20 -0.86 13.26
N ALA A 45 -4.29 0.48 13.23
CA ALA A 45 -5.35 1.19 13.95
C ALA A 45 -6.76 0.84 13.42
N THR A 46 -6.87 0.59 12.12
CA THR A 46 -8.08 0.12 11.45
C THR A 46 -7.83 -1.26 10.87
N SER A 47 -8.63 -2.27 11.24
CA SER A 47 -8.49 -3.61 10.66
C SER A 47 -9.03 -3.66 9.23
N CYS A 48 -8.49 -4.59 8.42
CA CYS A 48 -8.89 -4.82 7.03
C CYS A 48 -10.40 -4.95 6.84
N CYS A 49 -11.10 -5.64 7.77
CA CYS A 49 -12.54 -5.81 7.67
C CYS A 49 -13.30 -4.50 7.91
N LYS A 50 -12.82 -3.64 8.83
CA LYS A 50 -13.46 -2.35 9.14
C LYS A 50 -13.31 -1.38 7.96
N SER A 51 -12.09 -1.23 7.45
CA SER A 51 -11.80 -0.37 6.30
C SER A 51 -12.46 -0.90 5.02
N GLY A 52 -12.43 -2.22 4.78
CA GLY A 52 -13.12 -2.85 3.66
C GLY A 52 -14.64 -2.70 3.70
N THR A 53 -15.25 -2.81 4.89
CA THR A 53 -16.70 -2.58 5.07
C THR A 53 -17.05 -1.11 4.85
N ALA A 54 -16.27 -0.19 5.41
CA ALA A 54 -16.45 1.25 5.19
C ALA A 54 -16.37 1.60 3.70
N TYR A 55 -15.41 1.02 2.98
CA TYR A 55 -15.28 1.17 1.54
C TYR A 55 -16.52 0.69 0.77
N MET A 56 -17.04 -0.51 1.09
CA MET A 56 -18.26 -1.03 0.47
C MET A 56 -19.50 -0.17 0.76
N LEU A 57 -19.65 0.28 2.01
CA LEU A 57 -20.77 1.14 2.40
C LEU A 57 -20.73 2.46 1.64
N LEU A 58 -19.56 3.10 1.56
CA LEU A 58 -19.37 4.35 0.82
C LEU A 58 -19.56 4.17 -0.70
N ALA A 59 -19.13 3.04 -1.26
CA ALA A 59 -19.41 2.69 -2.66
C ALA A 59 -20.92 2.58 -2.91
N SER A 60 -21.63 1.86 -2.03
CA SER A 60 -23.07 1.63 -2.16
C SER A 60 -23.94 2.87 -1.93
N ALA A 61 -23.50 3.78 -1.06
CA ALA A 61 -24.29 4.94 -0.65
C ALA A 61 -24.19 6.14 -1.60
N THR A 62 -23.00 6.42 -2.15
CA THR A 62 -22.77 7.68 -2.88
C THR A 62 -22.04 7.52 -4.22
N GLY A 63 -21.58 6.33 -4.58
CA GLY A 63 -20.79 6.05 -5.79
C GLY A 63 -19.40 6.69 -5.82
N LEU A 64 -19.26 7.91 -5.26
CA LEU A 64 -18.03 8.70 -5.15
C LEU A 64 -17.34 8.56 -3.80
N GLY A 65 -18.07 8.11 -2.77
CA GLY A 65 -17.53 8.01 -1.41
C GLY A 65 -16.35 7.03 -1.32
N ALA A 66 -16.39 5.91 -2.06
CA ALA A 66 -15.31 4.95 -2.12
C ALA A 66 -14.04 5.56 -2.75
N CYS A 67 -14.20 6.31 -3.84
CA CYS A 67 -13.11 7.02 -4.52
C CYS A 67 -12.47 8.10 -3.62
N LEU A 68 -13.26 8.86 -2.86
CA LEU A 68 -12.72 9.85 -1.93
C LEU A 68 -12.00 9.19 -0.75
N TYR A 69 -12.56 8.08 -0.26
CA TYR A 69 -11.97 7.30 0.82
C TYR A 69 -10.64 6.66 0.41
N SER A 70 -10.57 6.06 -0.79
CA SER A 70 -9.34 5.50 -1.35
C SER A 70 -8.29 6.58 -1.62
N CYS A 71 -8.71 7.72 -2.19
CA CYS A 71 -7.83 8.88 -2.38
C CYS A 71 -7.20 9.37 -1.07
N GLY A 72 -7.96 9.43 0.03
CA GLY A 72 -7.42 9.85 1.32
C GLY A 72 -6.30 8.94 1.82
N TYR A 73 -6.43 7.62 1.64
CA TYR A 73 -5.37 6.66 2.00
C TYR A 73 -4.17 6.74 1.08
N ARG A 74 -4.38 7.00 -0.22
CA ARG A 74 -3.30 7.27 -1.15
C ARG A 74 -2.48 8.48 -0.72
N SER A 75 -3.15 9.59 -0.38
CA SER A 75 -2.46 10.79 0.12
C SER A 75 -1.69 10.53 1.41
N ARG A 76 -2.24 9.74 2.35
CA ARG A 76 -1.53 9.30 3.56
C ARG A 76 -0.31 8.44 3.24
N LEU A 77 -0.45 7.46 2.34
CA LEU A 77 0.66 6.60 1.91
C LEU A 77 1.79 7.45 1.32
N ARG A 78 1.44 8.44 0.50
CA ARG A 78 2.41 9.35 -0.12
C ARG A 78 3.11 10.24 0.89
N GLU A 79 2.38 10.77 1.87
CA GLU A 79 2.95 11.59 2.95
C GLU A 79 3.91 10.77 3.80
N GLN A 80 3.54 9.54 4.17
CA GLN A 80 4.38 8.64 4.97
C GLN A 80 5.70 8.28 4.28
N TYR A 81 5.70 8.16 2.95
CA TYR A 81 6.85 7.68 2.18
C TYR A 81 7.47 8.72 1.24
N GLY A 82 7.02 9.99 1.30
CA GLY A 82 7.52 11.08 0.46
C GLY A 82 7.34 10.87 -1.04
N LEU A 83 6.23 10.25 -1.49
CA LEU A 83 6.03 9.84 -2.89
C LEU A 83 5.57 10.99 -3.82
N GLU A 84 6.01 10.98 -5.08
CA GLU A 84 5.65 12.00 -6.10
C GLU A 84 4.16 12.04 -6.50
N GLU A 85 3.62 13.23 -6.82
CA GLU A 85 2.20 13.50 -7.21
C GLU A 85 1.77 12.96 -8.57
N LYS A 86 2.73 12.58 -9.41
CA LYS A 86 2.46 12.21 -10.80
C LYS A 86 1.62 10.92 -10.91
N PRO A 87 0.74 10.78 -11.92
CA PRO A 87 0.60 11.65 -13.09
C PRO A 87 -0.50 12.73 -13.03
N CYS A 88 -1.51 12.62 -12.15
CA CYS A 88 -2.58 13.61 -11.93
C CYS A 88 -3.01 13.53 -10.46
N GLY A 89 -3.59 14.61 -9.92
CA GLY A 89 -4.02 14.66 -8.51
C GLY A 89 -4.80 13.42 -8.11
N ASP A 90 -4.55 12.91 -6.90
CA ASP A 90 -4.95 11.57 -6.44
C ASP A 90 -6.45 11.26 -6.69
N CYS A 91 -7.35 12.26 -6.62
CA CYS A 91 -8.77 12.12 -6.94
C CYS A 91 -9.06 11.81 -8.42
N TRP A 92 -8.33 12.40 -9.37
CA TRP A 92 -8.52 12.17 -10.81
C TRP A 92 -8.08 10.77 -11.24
N VAL A 93 -7.04 10.25 -10.59
CA VAL A 93 -6.52 8.90 -10.82
C VAL A 93 -7.50 7.84 -10.35
N HIS A 94 -8.11 8.00 -9.17
CA HIS A 94 -9.19 7.11 -8.73
C HIS A 94 -10.47 7.27 -9.57
N TRP A 95 -10.77 8.49 -10.04
CA TRP A 95 -11.94 8.73 -10.90
C TRP A 95 -11.86 8.00 -12.26
N PHE A 96 -10.67 7.94 -12.88
CA PHE A 96 -10.49 7.31 -14.19
C PHE A 96 -10.01 5.85 -14.14
N CYS A 97 -9.26 5.43 -13.11
CA CYS A 97 -8.92 4.02 -12.90
C CYS A 97 -8.60 3.71 -11.42
N GLU A 98 -9.63 3.70 -10.57
CA GLU A 98 -9.51 3.26 -9.17
C GLU A 98 -8.83 1.89 -8.99
N PRO A 99 -9.15 0.85 -9.79
CA PRO A 99 -8.47 -0.45 -9.66
C PRO A 99 -6.96 -0.36 -9.91
N CYS A 100 -6.54 0.47 -10.85
CA CYS A 100 -5.13 0.68 -11.17
C CYS A 100 -4.38 1.34 -10.02
N ALA A 101 -5.00 2.35 -9.41
CA ALA A 101 -4.46 3.09 -8.27
C ALA A 101 -4.27 2.17 -7.06
N LEU A 102 -5.30 1.37 -6.72
CA LEU A 102 -5.22 0.38 -5.65
C LEU A 102 -4.15 -0.68 -5.92
N CYS A 103 -4.01 -1.15 -7.16
CA CYS A 103 -2.93 -2.06 -7.52
C CYS A 103 -1.55 -1.42 -7.35
N GLN A 104 -1.38 -0.15 -7.72
CA GLN A 104 -0.10 0.56 -7.55
C GLN A 104 0.26 0.69 -6.07
N GLU A 105 -0.70 1.06 -5.21
CA GLU A 105 -0.51 1.18 -3.76
C GLU A 105 -0.19 -0.16 -3.11
N TYR A 106 -0.91 -1.23 -3.51
CA TYR A 106 -0.65 -2.58 -3.04
C TYR A 106 0.77 -3.04 -3.37
N ARG A 107 1.21 -2.85 -4.62
CA ARG A 107 2.57 -3.20 -5.07
C ARG A 107 3.63 -2.35 -4.38
N GLU A 108 3.35 -1.06 -4.15
CA GLU A 108 4.27 -0.17 -3.45
C GLU A 108 4.55 -0.68 -2.03
N LEU A 109 3.51 -1.12 -1.31
CA LEU A 109 3.68 -1.71 0.01
C LEU A 109 4.41 -3.06 -0.05
N GLN A 110 4.12 -3.92 -1.03
CA GLN A 110 4.85 -5.18 -1.22
C GLN A 110 6.34 -4.97 -1.49
N ASN A 111 6.69 -4.01 -2.35
CA ASN A 111 8.08 -3.70 -2.67
C ASN A 111 8.86 -3.14 -1.48
N ARG A 112 8.15 -2.55 -0.50
CA ARG A 112 8.72 -2.10 0.77
C ARG A 112 8.89 -3.23 1.80
N GLY A 113 8.55 -4.46 1.43
CA GLY A 113 8.74 -5.66 2.24
C GLY A 113 7.52 -6.07 3.06
N PHE A 114 6.35 -5.46 2.83
CA PHE A 114 5.12 -5.87 3.50
C PHE A 114 4.48 -7.08 2.81
N ASP A 115 4.22 -8.12 3.58
CA ASP A 115 3.34 -9.22 3.21
C ASP A 115 1.89 -8.83 3.52
N MET A 116 1.20 -8.32 2.51
CA MET A 116 -0.16 -7.79 2.64
C MET A 116 -1.21 -8.82 3.11
N ALA A 117 -0.90 -10.12 3.11
CA ALA A 117 -1.80 -11.14 3.64
C ALA A 117 -1.71 -11.30 5.16
N LEU A 118 -0.57 -10.93 5.77
CA LEU A 118 -0.33 -11.07 7.21
C LEU A 118 -0.95 -9.96 8.06
N GLY A 119 -1.35 -8.83 7.44
CA GLY A 119 -1.79 -7.65 8.17
C GLY A 119 -0.63 -6.90 8.85
N TRP A 120 -0.94 -5.85 9.60
CA TRP A 120 0.10 -5.00 10.20
C TRP A 120 0.95 -5.74 11.24
N GLU A 121 0.29 -6.35 12.23
CA GLU A 121 0.97 -7.04 13.34
C GLU A 121 1.89 -8.17 12.86
N GLY A 122 1.41 -9.00 11.93
CA GLY A 122 2.20 -10.09 11.37
C GLY A 122 3.43 -9.60 10.58
N ASN A 123 3.32 -8.44 9.93
CA ASN A 123 4.47 -7.80 9.28
C ASN A 123 5.48 -7.27 10.29
N MET A 124 5.03 -6.64 11.39
CA MET A 124 5.92 -6.18 12.45
C MET A 124 6.67 -7.35 13.11
N GLU A 125 5.99 -8.47 13.37
CA GLU A 125 6.63 -9.67 13.90
C GLU A 125 7.68 -10.24 12.94
N ARG A 126 7.34 -10.32 11.65
CA ARG A 126 8.26 -10.82 10.60
C ARG A 126 9.47 -9.91 10.41
N MET A 127 9.26 -8.59 10.37
CA MET A 127 10.34 -7.61 10.24
C MET A 127 11.20 -7.59 11.51
N GLY A 128 10.61 -7.74 12.70
CA GLY A 128 11.34 -7.88 13.96
C GLY A 128 12.23 -9.13 13.99
N LYS A 129 11.73 -10.27 13.50
CA LYS A 129 12.52 -11.51 13.36
C LYS A 129 13.62 -11.40 12.29
N SER A 130 13.36 -10.68 11.21
CA SER A 130 14.33 -10.43 10.13
C SER A 130 15.45 -9.46 10.56
N GLY A 131 15.13 -8.47 11.40
CA GLY A 131 16.12 -7.60 12.04
C GLY A 131 16.96 -8.33 13.11
N ALA A 132 16.35 -9.26 13.85
CA ALA A 132 17.05 -10.08 14.84
C ALA A 132 17.99 -11.14 14.23
N THR A 133 17.82 -11.49 12.95
CA THR A 133 18.69 -12.45 12.24
C THR A 133 19.90 -11.79 11.57
N ALA A 134 20.01 -10.46 11.56
CA ALA A 134 21.23 -9.75 11.19
C ALA A 134 22.21 -9.68 12.39
N ALA A 135 22.69 -10.83 12.86
CA ALA A 135 23.73 -10.88 13.89
C ALA A 135 25.05 -10.28 13.37
N PRO A 136 25.83 -9.54 14.19
CA PRO A 136 27.08 -8.94 13.75
C PRO A 136 28.08 -10.03 13.39
N ARG A 137 28.76 -9.88 12.25
CA ARG A 137 29.92 -10.70 11.89
C ARG A 137 30.99 -10.53 12.97
N THR A 138 31.07 -11.48 13.90
CA THR A 138 32.22 -11.63 14.77
C THR A 138 33.40 -12.05 13.92
N GLN A 139 34.32 -11.11 13.65
CA GLN A 139 35.64 -11.44 13.13
C GLN A 139 36.31 -12.37 14.15
N PRO A 140 36.81 -13.56 13.74
CA PRO A 140 37.53 -14.43 14.65
C PRO A 140 38.84 -13.75 15.04
N GLY A 141 39.10 -13.64 16.34
CA GLY A 141 40.30 -13.03 16.88
C GLY A 141 41.57 -13.70 16.35
N MET A 142 42.48 -12.90 15.79
CA MET A 142 43.85 -13.36 15.54
C MET A 142 44.54 -13.56 16.89
N THR A 143 45.00 -14.79 17.08
CA THR A 143 45.69 -15.29 18.26
C THR A 143 47.10 -14.73 18.34
N ARG A 144 47.43 -14.25 19.55
CA ARG A 144 48.74 -13.97 20.19
C ARG A 144 49.98 -13.73 19.31
#